data_AF-A0A7Z9UBS9-F1
#
_entry.id   AF-A0A7Z9UBS9-F1
#
_cell.length_a   1.000
_cell.length_b   1.000
_cell.length_c   1.000
_cell.angle_alpha   90.00
_cell.angle_beta   90.00
_cell.angle_gamma   90.00
#
_symmetry.space_group_name_H-M   'P 1'
#
loop_
_entity.id
_entity.type
_entity.pdbx_description
1 polymer ?
#
loop_
_entity_poly.entity_id
_entity_poly.type
_entity_poly.pdbx_seq_one_letter_code
_entity_poly.pdbx_strand_id
1 'polypeptide(L)'
;MVVQPSFSATSFRLKARKEMAEAVSRNVPTEPSEATVAVIDNFEMFDQLGMTHGGKVAQVLTRGGLMSSEILQVQAESATQATLSVLTAEGAPSERLDAFLKGTALDFLESTQVQVEKLAQIGIKTVNHSQSLSAAKPATFLFNLALEYGQDGTERSLTDTGRFLCRALGLPESADWDNEVALQQLLLDRTQSIYNEDKDVVAARVGFDSKLSELKVSGLAYFVAAGNDAKVLKDLQRLGLKVADSLVHGLNSVPAAVVVGAFDDKGTADTSDDELASFSVQHPEVDFVAPGTGIDLGMGTLEAGTSFATPMVALRYEQTRRREPSKSPEGLLGELAAGCDWPVQGSLVPVVRP
;
A
#
# COMPACT_ATOMS: atom_id res chain seq x y z
N MET A 1 41.34 25.77 -4.89
CA MET A 1 40.45 24.68 -5.37
C MET A 1 39.76 24.11 -4.15
N VAL A 2 38.52 24.51 -3.90
CA VAL A 2 37.73 23.99 -2.77
C VAL A 2 37.08 22.71 -3.27
N VAL A 3 37.54 21.56 -2.79
CA VAL A 3 36.87 20.27 -3.02
C VAL A 3 35.58 20.32 -2.22
N GLN A 4 34.45 20.56 -2.90
CA GLN A 4 33.15 20.39 -2.25
C GLN A 4 32.98 18.90 -1.92
N PRO A 5 32.52 18.56 -0.70
CA PRO A 5 32.31 17.18 -0.33
C PRO A 5 31.24 16.59 -1.24
N SER A 6 31.58 15.49 -1.92
CA SER A 6 30.63 14.69 -2.66
C SER A 6 29.46 14.35 -1.72
N PHE A 7 28.26 14.78 -2.06
CA PHE A 7 27.03 14.31 -1.43
C PHE A 7 27.01 12.78 -1.57
N SER A 8 27.33 12.05 -0.51
CA SER A 8 27.20 10.60 -0.54
C SER A 8 25.76 10.26 -0.20
N ALA A 9 25.13 9.39 -0.99
CA ALA A 9 23.78 8.89 -0.73
C ALA A 9 23.60 8.37 0.72
N THR A 10 24.70 7.97 1.37
CA THR A 10 24.76 7.54 2.77
C THR A 10 24.45 8.65 3.78
N SER A 11 24.91 9.90 3.57
CA SER A 11 24.66 11.00 4.52
C SER A 11 23.23 11.52 4.45
N PHE A 12 22.63 11.52 3.25
CA PHE A 12 21.21 11.81 3.05
C PHE A 12 20.33 10.79 3.79
N ARG A 13 20.65 9.49 3.68
CA ARG A 13 19.91 8.41 4.34
C ARG A 13 19.86 8.50 5.86
N LEU A 14 20.97 8.84 6.52
CA LEU A 14 21.02 8.92 7.98
C LEU A 14 20.20 10.08 8.53
N LYS A 15 20.22 11.23 7.84
CA LYS A 15 19.40 12.39 8.22
C LYS A 15 17.92 12.12 7.95
N ALA A 16 17.59 11.61 6.76
CA ALA A 16 16.22 11.26 6.38
C ALA A 16 15.62 10.20 7.32
N ARG A 17 16.38 9.15 7.69
CA ARG A 17 15.94 8.14 8.67
C ARG A 17 15.63 8.71 10.04
N LYS A 18 16.46 9.65 10.53
CA LYS A 18 16.22 10.28 11.83
C LYS A 18 14.98 11.18 11.79
N GLU A 19 14.85 12.00 10.74
CA GLU A 19 13.70 12.86 10.52
C GLU A 19 12.41 12.06 10.33
N MET A 20 12.47 10.93 9.62
CA MET A 20 11.35 9.99 9.45
C MET A 20 10.98 9.31 10.78
N ALA A 21 11.94 8.83 11.56
CA ALA A 21 11.67 8.26 12.89
C ALA A 21 11.04 9.30 13.84
N GLU A 22 11.45 10.56 13.75
CA GLU A 22 10.87 11.69 14.50
C GLU A 22 9.46 12.06 13.99
N ALA A 23 9.22 12.05 12.67
CA ALA A 23 7.89 12.24 12.08
C ALA A 23 6.92 11.14 12.50
N VAL A 24 7.32 9.88 12.37
CA VAL A 24 6.53 8.72 12.83
C VAL A 24 6.27 8.78 14.34
N SER A 25 7.20 9.30 15.14
CA SER A 25 7.00 9.50 16.60
C SER A 25 5.90 10.48 16.94
N ARG A 26 5.53 11.38 16.03
CA ARG A 26 4.42 12.31 16.24
C ARG A 26 3.05 11.66 15.99
N ASN A 27 3.01 10.59 15.20
CA ASN A 27 1.75 9.99 14.71
C ASN A 27 1.27 8.79 15.55
N VAL A 28 2.11 8.29 16.47
CA VAL A 28 1.75 7.21 17.41
C VAL A 28 1.91 7.72 18.84
N PRO A 29 0.89 7.62 19.71
CA PRO A 29 1.00 7.99 21.12
C PRO A 29 2.16 7.25 21.81
N THR A 30 2.75 7.88 22.83
CA THR A 30 3.84 7.27 23.63
C THR A 30 3.34 6.51 24.85
N GLU A 31 2.10 6.76 25.28
CA GLU A 31 1.49 6.12 26.44
C GLU A 31 0.65 4.90 26.02
N PRO A 32 0.48 3.91 26.91
CA PRO A 32 -0.43 2.79 26.67
C PRO A 32 -1.82 3.27 26.24
N SER A 33 -2.36 2.63 25.21
CA SER A 33 -3.69 2.96 24.67
C SER A 33 -4.74 1.96 25.18
N GLU A 34 -5.97 2.44 25.41
CA GLU A 34 -7.14 1.57 25.59
C GLU A 34 -7.63 0.98 24.25
N ALA A 35 -7.14 1.50 23.12
CA ALA A 35 -7.43 0.96 21.81
C ALA A 35 -6.90 -0.47 21.68
N THR A 36 -7.65 -1.33 20.99
CA THR A 36 -7.21 -2.71 20.69
C THR A 36 -6.85 -2.89 19.22
N VAL A 37 -7.40 -2.02 18.37
CA VAL A 37 -7.14 -1.97 16.92
C VAL A 37 -6.49 -0.64 16.55
N ALA A 38 -5.48 -0.66 15.69
CA ALA A 38 -4.97 0.53 15.04
C ALA A 38 -5.27 0.51 13.54
N VAL A 39 -5.59 1.67 12.97
CA VAL A 39 -5.75 1.89 11.53
C VAL A 39 -4.63 2.80 11.04
N ILE A 40 -3.73 2.25 10.22
CA ILE A 40 -2.70 3.01 9.51
C ILE A 40 -3.26 3.41 8.14
N ASP A 41 -3.50 4.71 7.95
CA ASP A 41 -4.08 5.27 6.72
C ASP A 41 -3.87 6.80 6.67
N ASN A 42 -4.37 7.45 5.63
CA ASN A 42 -4.39 8.89 5.50
C ASN A 42 -5.65 9.51 6.14
N PHE A 43 -5.43 10.35 7.15
CA PHE A 43 -6.44 11.08 7.92
C PHE A 43 -6.39 12.60 7.69
N GLU A 44 -5.57 13.09 6.78
CA GLU A 44 -5.41 14.54 6.52
C GLU A 44 -6.05 15.01 5.22
N MET A 45 -6.14 14.14 4.20
CA MET A 45 -6.74 14.51 2.91
C MET A 45 -8.24 14.19 2.90
N PHE A 46 -9.06 15.24 2.92
CA PHE A 46 -10.51 15.17 2.82
C PHE A 46 -10.97 15.02 1.37
N ASP A 47 -11.95 14.16 1.15
CA ASP A 47 -12.66 14.03 -0.11
C ASP A 47 -13.73 15.11 -0.29
N GLN A 48 -14.52 15.00 -1.37
CA GLN A 48 -15.62 15.92 -1.67
C GLN A 48 -16.74 15.89 -0.62
N LEU A 49 -16.83 14.84 0.19
CA LEU A 49 -17.80 14.67 1.25
C LEU A 49 -17.26 15.15 2.61
N GLY A 50 -16.04 15.70 2.64
CA GLY A 50 -15.40 16.16 3.87
C GLY A 50 -14.95 15.02 4.77
N MET A 51 -14.68 13.84 4.23
CA MET A 51 -14.12 12.71 4.97
C MET A 51 -12.77 12.29 4.43
N THR A 52 -11.91 11.83 5.32
CA THR A 52 -10.62 11.25 4.95
C THR A 52 -10.78 9.77 4.62
N HIS A 53 -9.90 9.24 3.77
CA HIS A 53 -9.91 7.82 3.45
C HIS A 53 -9.77 6.95 4.72
N GLY A 54 -8.85 7.31 5.61
CA GLY A 54 -8.69 6.66 6.91
C GLY A 54 -9.93 6.75 7.80
N GLY A 55 -10.64 7.89 7.78
CA GLY A 55 -11.91 8.06 8.49
C GLY A 55 -12.96 7.06 8.02
N LYS A 56 -13.08 6.86 6.70
CA LYS A 56 -13.99 5.87 6.10
C LYS A 56 -13.62 4.43 6.48
N VAL A 57 -12.33 4.09 6.47
CA VAL A 57 -11.84 2.77 6.88
C VAL A 57 -12.12 2.51 8.36
N ALA A 58 -11.86 3.48 9.24
CA ALA A 58 -12.22 3.38 10.65
C ALA A 58 -13.74 3.24 10.85
N GLN A 59 -14.56 3.85 9.98
CA GLN A 59 -16.00 3.71 10.03
C GLN A 59 -16.47 2.28 9.80
N VAL A 60 -15.79 1.50 8.93
CA VAL A 60 -16.06 0.05 8.76
C VAL A 60 -15.97 -0.69 10.10
N LEU A 61 -14.91 -0.43 10.87
CA LEU A 61 -14.70 -1.03 12.19
C LEU A 61 -15.81 -0.62 13.18
N THR A 62 -16.20 0.65 13.19
CA THR A 62 -17.25 1.14 14.10
C THR A 62 -18.63 0.56 13.78
N ARG A 63 -18.99 0.46 12.50
CA ARG A 63 -20.25 -0.17 12.06
C ARG A 63 -20.28 -1.65 12.38
N GLY A 64 -19.11 -2.29 12.41
CA GLY A 64 -18.93 -3.67 12.84
C GLY A 64 -18.90 -3.90 14.36
N GLY A 65 -19.14 -2.85 15.15
CA GLY A 65 -19.38 -2.94 16.60
C GLY A 65 -18.22 -2.54 17.50
N LEU A 66 -17.10 -2.04 16.97
CA LEU A 66 -16.07 -1.41 17.80
C LEU A 66 -16.47 0.02 18.18
N MET A 67 -16.19 0.41 19.42
CA MET A 67 -16.31 1.80 19.84
C MET A 67 -15.15 2.62 19.25
N SER A 68 -15.36 3.91 19.03
CA SER A 68 -14.30 4.80 18.53
C SER A 68 -13.08 4.86 19.46
N SER A 69 -13.26 4.69 20.78
CA SER A 69 -12.16 4.62 21.75
C SER A 69 -11.32 3.35 21.62
N GLU A 70 -11.85 2.31 20.97
CA GLU A 70 -11.16 1.03 20.76
C GLU A 70 -10.29 1.04 19.48
N ILE A 71 -10.37 2.14 18.70
CA ILE A 71 -9.71 2.31 17.41
C ILE A 71 -8.73 3.48 17.51
N LEU A 72 -7.44 3.18 17.34
CA LEU A 72 -6.40 4.19 17.20
C LEU A 72 -6.18 4.53 15.73
N GLN A 73 -6.38 5.79 15.35
CA GLN A 73 -6.09 6.29 14.00
C GLN A 73 -4.63 6.73 13.92
N VAL A 74 -3.89 6.25 12.93
CA VAL A 74 -2.45 6.51 12.74
C VAL A 74 -2.23 7.02 11.33
N GLN A 75 -1.71 8.25 11.21
CA GLN A 75 -1.38 8.86 9.92
C GLN A 75 -0.26 8.08 9.22
N ALA A 76 -0.58 7.55 8.03
CA ALA A 76 0.38 7.00 7.10
C ALA A 76 1.20 8.12 6.45
N GLU A 77 2.51 7.93 6.36
CA GLU A 77 3.39 8.88 5.70
C GLU A 77 3.31 8.70 4.17
N SER A 78 3.08 9.81 3.44
CA SER A 78 3.07 9.78 1.98
C SER A 78 4.49 9.82 1.43
N ALA A 79 5.11 8.65 1.28
CA ALA A 79 6.49 8.50 0.79
C ALA A 79 6.72 9.20 -0.57
N THR A 80 5.79 9.08 -1.53
CA THR A 80 6.00 9.52 -2.91
C THR A 80 6.17 11.04 -3.07
N GLN A 81 5.39 11.85 -2.36
CA GLN A 81 5.46 13.31 -2.50
C GLN A 81 6.72 13.91 -1.86
N ALA A 82 7.16 13.36 -0.72
CA ALA A 82 8.35 13.82 -0.03
C ALA A 82 9.62 13.62 -0.89
N THR A 83 9.68 12.52 -1.65
CA THR A 83 10.85 12.18 -2.47
C THR A 83 10.91 12.93 -3.82
N LEU A 84 9.86 13.63 -4.25
CA LEU A 84 9.84 14.33 -5.55
C LEU A 84 11.01 15.33 -5.73
N SER A 85 11.44 15.95 -4.64
CA SER A 85 12.58 16.88 -4.65
C SER A 85 13.87 16.25 -5.19
N VAL A 86 14.05 14.93 -5.03
CA VAL A 86 15.20 14.17 -5.54
C VAL A 86 15.31 14.24 -7.06
N LEU A 87 14.18 14.31 -7.77
CA LEU A 87 14.17 14.42 -9.24
C LEU A 87 14.78 15.73 -9.73
N THR A 88 14.83 16.77 -8.89
CA THR A 88 15.38 18.09 -9.20
C THR A 88 16.78 18.33 -8.61
N ALA A 89 17.32 17.38 -7.83
CA ALA A 89 18.65 17.49 -7.23
C ALA A 89 19.78 17.49 -8.27
N GLU A 90 21.00 17.80 -7.86
CA GLU A 90 22.19 17.64 -8.71
C GLU A 90 22.52 16.14 -8.93
N GLY A 91 23.10 15.80 -10.08
CA GLY A 91 23.51 14.44 -10.42
C GLY A 91 22.96 13.93 -11.76
N ALA A 92 23.39 12.74 -12.17
CA ALA A 92 22.92 12.14 -13.42
C ALA A 92 21.41 11.84 -13.36
N PRO A 93 20.62 12.10 -14.42
CA PRO A 93 19.18 11.84 -14.41
C PRO A 93 18.79 10.40 -14.03
N SER A 94 19.52 9.41 -14.53
CA SER A 94 19.29 8.00 -14.20
C SER A 94 19.49 7.69 -12.71
N GLU A 95 20.57 8.19 -12.11
CA GLU A 95 20.85 8.03 -10.67
C GLU A 95 19.78 8.70 -9.79
N ARG A 96 19.26 9.85 -10.22
CA ARG A 96 18.19 10.56 -9.51
C ARG A 96 16.84 9.83 -9.60
N LEU A 97 16.52 9.24 -10.75
CA LEU A 97 15.36 8.37 -10.90
C LEU A 97 15.46 7.15 -9.97
N ASP A 98 16.62 6.50 -9.95
CA ASP A 98 16.85 5.36 -9.06
C ASP A 98 16.71 5.75 -7.59
N ALA A 99 17.29 6.88 -7.20
CA ALA A 99 17.21 7.40 -5.85
C ALA A 99 15.76 7.73 -5.45
N PHE A 100 14.95 8.26 -6.37
CA PHE A 100 13.52 8.50 -6.14
C PHE A 100 12.75 7.20 -5.90
N LEU A 101 12.89 6.23 -6.81
CA LEU A 101 12.17 4.95 -6.74
C LEU A 101 12.55 4.18 -5.48
N LYS A 102 13.86 4.12 -5.20
CA LYS A 102 14.42 3.50 -4.00
C LYS A 102 14.00 4.21 -2.72
N GLY A 103 14.07 5.53 -2.69
CA GLY A 103 13.66 6.35 -1.54
C GLY A 103 12.19 6.09 -1.20
N THR A 104 11.31 6.13 -2.20
CA THR A 104 9.88 5.84 -2.03
C THR A 104 9.64 4.46 -1.38
N ALA A 105 10.35 3.42 -1.83
CA ALA A 105 10.21 2.07 -1.28
C ALA A 105 10.72 1.96 0.16
N LEU A 106 11.92 2.49 0.42
CA LEU A 106 12.56 2.45 1.74
C LEU A 106 11.77 3.27 2.75
N ASP A 107 11.37 4.48 2.41
CA ASP A 107 10.60 5.37 3.29
C ASP A 107 9.27 4.71 3.67
N PHE A 108 8.59 4.06 2.72
CA PHE A 108 7.36 3.31 2.99
C PHE A 108 7.58 2.13 3.95
N LEU A 109 8.55 1.25 3.66
CA LEU A 109 8.81 0.06 4.48
C LEU A 109 9.30 0.43 5.89
N GLU A 110 10.25 1.34 5.99
CA GLU A 110 10.87 1.72 7.26
C GLU A 110 9.89 2.52 8.13
N SER A 111 9.13 3.45 7.56
CA SER A 111 8.09 4.16 8.34
C SER A 111 7.01 3.21 8.84
N THR A 112 6.54 2.29 8.01
CA THR A 112 5.55 1.27 8.39
C THR A 112 6.10 0.39 9.52
N GLN A 113 7.35 -0.07 9.41
CA GLN A 113 7.99 -0.88 10.46
C GLN A 113 8.01 -0.14 11.80
N VAL A 114 8.47 1.12 11.81
CA VAL A 114 8.54 1.94 13.04
C VAL A 114 7.15 2.18 13.63
N GLN A 115 6.12 2.41 12.80
CA GLN A 115 4.74 2.55 13.25
C GLN A 115 4.25 1.28 13.95
N VAL A 116 4.40 0.12 13.31
CA VAL A 116 3.92 -1.16 13.87
C VAL A 116 4.67 -1.53 15.16
N GLU A 117 5.99 -1.28 15.22
CA GLU A 117 6.79 -1.47 16.44
C GLU A 117 6.26 -0.63 17.61
N LYS A 118 5.96 0.65 17.37
CA LYS A 118 5.42 1.53 18.42
C LYS A 118 4.02 1.13 18.85
N LEU A 119 3.17 0.74 17.90
CA LEU A 119 1.82 0.25 18.20
C LEU A 119 1.88 -0.98 19.11
N ALA A 120 2.81 -1.90 18.85
CA ALA A 120 3.04 -3.04 19.73
C ALA A 120 3.50 -2.62 21.14
N GLN A 121 4.38 -1.62 21.25
CA GLN A 121 4.89 -1.11 22.53
C GLN A 121 3.80 -0.49 23.41
N ILE A 122 2.81 0.17 22.80
CA ILE A 122 1.66 0.73 23.54
C ILE A 122 0.50 -0.24 23.72
N GLY A 123 0.68 -1.52 23.36
CA GLY A 123 -0.24 -2.60 23.67
C GLY A 123 -1.27 -2.95 22.59
N ILE A 124 -1.20 -2.35 21.39
CA ILE A 124 -2.09 -2.69 20.27
C ILE A 124 -1.87 -4.15 19.86
N LYS A 125 -2.96 -4.89 19.63
CA LYS A 125 -2.93 -6.31 19.25
C LYS A 125 -3.34 -6.57 17.80
N THR A 126 -4.08 -5.64 17.20
CA THR A 126 -4.55 -5.76 15.82
C THR A 126 -4.22 -4.48 15.06
N VAL A 127 -3.48 -4.59 13.97
CA VAL A 127 -3.16 -3.46 13.10
C VAL A 127 -3.79 -3.68 11.73
N ASN A 128 -4.57 -2.72 11.27
CA ASN A 128 -5.12 -2.65 9.93
C ASN A 128 -4.37 -1.57 9.14
N HIS A 129 -3.60 -1.96 8.13
CA HIS A 129 -2.98 -1.06 7.17
C HIS A 129 -3.76 -1.16 5.86
N SER A 130 -4.64 -0.20 5.63
CA SER A 130 -5.56 -0.17 4.47
C SER A 130 -4.87 0.21 3.16
N GLN A 131 -3.60 0.62 3.22
CA GLN A 131 -2.80 1.02 2.08
C GLN A 131 -1.68 0.02 1.80
N SER A 132 -1.37 -0.13 0.53
CA SER A 132 -0.22 -0.90 0.06
C SER A 132 0.48 -0.14 -1.06
N LEU A 133 1.80 -0.31 -1.18
CA LEU A 133 2.62 0.29 -2.21
C LEU A 133 3.14 -0.80 -3.15
N SER A 134 2.62 -0.81 -4.39
CA SER A 134 3.12 -1.68 -5.46
C SER A 134 4.14 -0.94 -6.32
N ALA A 135 4.94 -1.68 -7.11
CA ALA A 135 5.86 -1.09 -8.09
C ALA A 135 5.11 -0.37 -9.24
N ALA A 136 3.87 -0.78 -9.55
CA ALA A 136 3.05 -0.12 -10.56
C ALA A 136 2.73 1.34 -10.20
N LYS A 137 2.54 1.66 -8.90
CA LYS A 137 2.11 2.99 -8.44
C LYS A 137 3.10 4.12 -8.76
N PRO A 138 4.37 4.08 -8.30
CA PRO A 138 5.31 5.15 -8.61
C PRO A 138 5.65 5.20 -10.11
N ALA A 139 5.68 4.07 -10.82
CA ALA A 139 5.87 4.06 -12.28
C ALA A 139 4.74 4.80 -13.02
N THR A 140 3.49 4.48 -12.68
CA THR A 140 2.30 5.13 -13.27
C THR A 140 2.20 6.59 -12.86
N PHE A 141 2.55 6.92 -11.62
CA PHE A 141 2.62 8.30 -11.14
C PHE A 141 3.63 9.13 -11.95
N LEU A 142 4.85 8.63 -12.14
CA LEU A 142 5.87 9.30 -12.94
C LEU A 142 5.45 9.44 -14.41
N PHE A 143 4.83 8.40 -14.98
CA PHE A 143 4.30 8.46 -16.34
C PHE A 143 3.19 9.51 -16.48
N ASN A 144 2.27 9.60 -15.53
CA ASN A 144 1.21 10.61 -15.52
C ASN A 144 1.77 12.04 -15.38
N LEU A 145 2.90 12.21 -14.69
CA LEU A 145 3.60 13.50 -14.64
C LEU A 145 4.38 13.82 -15.92
N ALA A 146 4.68 12.81 -16.75
CA ALA A 146 5.49 12.98 -17.95
C ALA A 146 4.76 13.71 -19.08
N LEU A 147 3.44 13.58 -19.11
CA LEU A 147 2.60 14.02 -20.22
C LEU A 147 1.63 15.11 -19.77
N GLU A 148 1.48 16.12 -20.60
CA GLU A 148 0.36 17.07 -20.53
C GLU A 148 -0.52 16.91 -21.77
N TYR A 149 -1.82 17.11 -21.59
CA TYR A 149 -2.81 17.02 -22.66
C TYR A 149 -3.29 18.43 -23.00
N GLY A 150 -3.34 18.74 -24.30
CA GLY A 150 -3.94 19.96 -24.81
C GLY A 150 -5.42 20.07 -24.44
N GLN A 151 -6.01 21.26 -24.61
CA GLN A 151 -7.40 21.54 -24.20
C GLN A 151 -8.45 20.64 -24.86
N ASP A 152 -8.16 20.10 -26.04
CA ASP A 152 -9.03 19.17 -26.76
C ASP A 152 -8.73 17.69 -26.46
N GLY A 153 -7.73 17.40 -25.61
CA GLY A 153 -7.29 16.06 -25.24
C GLY A 153 -6.53 15.30 -26.33
N THR A 154 -6.26 15.93 -27.48
CA THR A 154 -5.64 15.27 -28.65
C THR A 154 -4.16 15.59 -28.80
N GLU A 155 -3.75 16.83 -28.52
CA GLU A 155 -2.34 17.19 -28.47
C GLU A 155 -1.70 16.68 -27.18
N ARG A 156 -0.54 16.02 -27.31
CA ARG A 156 0.27 15.55 -26.19
C ARG A 156 1.64 16.19 -26.29
N SER A 157 2.13 16.68 -25.16
CA SER A 157 3.50 17.18 -25.04
C SER A 157 4.17 16.62 -23.80
N LEU A 158 5.49 16.51 -23.85
CA LEU A 158 6.28 16.21 -22.67
C LEU A 158 6.30 17.42 -21.75
N THR A 159 6.04 17.19 -20.47
CA THR A 159 6.34 18.15 -19.41
C THR A 159 7.87 18.22 -19.19
N ASP A 160 8.33 19.12 -18.32
CA ASP A 160 9.74 19.11 -17.87
C ASP A 160 10.10 17.78 -17.18
N THR A 161 9.18 17.20 -16.42
CA THR A 161 9.34 15.86 -15.84
C THR A 161 9.43 14.81 -16.94
N GLY A 162 8.61 14.88 -17.99
CA GLY A 162 8.66 13.96 -19.13
C GLY A 162 10.00 13.99 -19.85
N ARG A 163 10.51 15.19 -20.15
CA ARG A 163 11.86 15.37 -20.72
C ARG A 163 12.95 14.81 -19.80
N PHE A 164 12.86 15.05 -18.50
CA PHE A 164 13.77 14.46 -17.52
C PHE A 164 13.73 12.92 -17.55
N LEU A 165 12.55 12.31 -17.55
CA LEU A 165 12.39 10.86 -17.54
C LEU A 165 12.92 10.23 -18.84
N CYS A 166 12.67 10.86 -19.99
CA CYS A 166 13.24 10.41 -21.26
C CYS A 166 14.77 10.38 -21.18
N ARG A 167 15.41 11.45 -20.70
CA ARG A 167 16.87 11.48 -20.49
C ARG A 167 17.35 10.42 -19.49
N ALA A 168 16.63 10.23 -18.39
CA ALA A 168 16.98 9.25 -17.36
C ALA A 168 16.95 7.81 -17.87
N LEU A 169 16.09 7.52 -18.85
CA LEU A 169 15.89 6.21 -19.44
C LEU A 169 16.55 6.05 -20.83
N GLY A 170 17.27 7.06 -21.30
CA GLY A 170 17.97 7.03 -22.59
C GLY A 170 17.05 7.08 -23.81
N LEU A 171 15.85 7.64 -23.65
CA LEU A 171 14.87 7.83 -24.71
C LEU A 171 14.99 9.22 -25.36
N PRO A 172 14.57 9.39 -26.62
CA PRO A 172 14.40 10.70 -27.21
C PRO A 172 13.36 11.53 -26.43
N GLU A 173 13.55 12.85 -26.37
CA GLU A 173 12.59 13.78 -25.75
C GLU A 173 11.41 14.06 -26.71
N SER A 174 10.59 13.03 -26.96
CA SER A 174 9.42 13.08 -27.85
C SER A 174 8.14 12.59 -27.13
N ALA A 175 6.99 13.14 -27.50
CA ALA A 175 5.67 12.69 -27.06
C ALA A 175 4.96 11.84 -28.14
N ASP A 176 5.70 11.30 -29.10
CA ASP A 176 5.13 10.34 -30.04
C ASP A 176 4.73 9.03 -29.32
N TRP A 177 3.75 8.34 -29.90
CA TRP A 177 3.14 7.16 -29.28
C TRP A 177 4.15 6.04 -29.00
N ASP A 178 5.08 5.79 -29.92
CA ASP A 178 6.08 4.73 -29.76
C ASP A 178 7.02 5.05 -28.59
N ASN A 179 7.42 6.32 -28.42
CA ASN A 179 8.22 6.77 -27.30
C ASN A 179 7.44 6.78 -25.98
N GLU A 180 6.14 7.11 -25.98
CA GLU A 180 5.28 7.01 -24.79
C GLU A 180 5.19 5.56 -24.28
N VAL A 181 4.94 4.61 -25.18
CA VAL A 181 4.89 3.17 -24.85
C VAL A 181 6.25 2.70 -24.33
N ALA A 182 7.35 3.11 -24.97
CA ALA A 182 8.71 2.78 -24.52
C ALA A 182 9.02 3.39 -23.15
N LEU A 183 8.63 4.65 -22.91
CA LEU A 183 8.78 5.34 -21.63
C LEU A 183 8.03 4.59 -20.53
N GLN A 184 6.77 4.21 -20.79
CA GLN A 184 5.97 3.48 -19.83
C GLN A 184 6.58 2.11 -19.52
N GLN A 185 6.98 1.33 -20.53
CA GLN A 185 7.65 0.04 -20.32
C GLN A 185 8.91 0.17 -19.47
N LEU A 186 9.80 1.11 -19.83
CA LEU A 186 11.08 1.29 -19.14
C LEU A 186 10.90 1.78 -17.70
N LEU A 187 9.87 2.59 -17.40
CA LEU A 187 9.53 2.98 -16.03
C LEU A 187 9.07 1.79 -15.19
N LEU A 188 8.23 0.92 -15.76
CA LEU A 188 7.75 -0.29 -15.08
C LEU A 188 8.93 -1.24 -14.82
N ASP A 189 9.75 -1.52 -15.84
CA ASP A 189 10.92 -2.39 -15.72
C ASP A 189 11.92 -1.86 -14.69
N ARG A 190 12.21 -0.54 -14.73
CA ARG A 190 13.16 0.08 -13.81
C ARG A 190 12.67 0.05 -12.37
N THR A 191 11.39 0.35 -12.15
CA THR A 191 10.80 0.31 -10.82
C THR A 191 10.77 -1.11 -10.28
N GLN A 192 10.38 -2.08 -11.11
CA GLN A 192 10.33 -3.48 -10.72
C GLN A 192 11.73 -4.01 -10.36
N SER A 193 12.76 -3.70 -11.15
CA SER A 193 14.15 -4.07 -10.84
C SER A 193 14.58 -3.47 -9.50
N ILE A 194 14.34 -2.17 -9.25
CA ILE A 194 14.68 -1.56 -7.95
C ILE A 194 13.93 -2.23 -6.79
N TYR A 195 12.63 -2.49 -6.94
CA TYR A 195 11.81 -3.03 -5.84
C TYR A 195 12.16 -4.48 -5.50
N ASN A 196 12.63 -5.26 -6.48
CA ASN A 196 12.92 -6.69 -6.30
C ASN A 196 14.40 -7.04 -6.18
N GLU A 197 15.30 -6.20 -6.69
CA GLU A 197 16.73 -6.53 -6.85
C GLU A 197 17.65 -5.55 -6.12
N ASP A 198 17.22 -4.33 -5.80
CA ASP A 198 18.05 -3.41 -5.03
C ASP A 198 18.25 -3.95 -3.61
N LYS A 199 19.52 -4.23 -3.27
CA LYS A 199 19.91 -4.85 -2.00
C LYS A 199 19.35 -4.16 -0.75
N ASP A 200 19.18 -2.83 -0.78
CA ASP A 200 18.73 -2.10 0.40
C ASP A 200 17.20 -2.22 0.54
N VAL A 201 16.46 -2.20 -0.58
CA VAL A 201 15.00 -2.42 -0.59
C VAL A 201 14.68 -3.86 -0.19
N VAL A 202 15.40 -4.84 -0.74
CA VAL A 202 15.27 -6.25 -0.36
C VAL A 202 15.59 -6.44 1.13
N ALA A 203 16.68 -5.86 1.63
CA ALA A 203 17.03 -5.93 3.05
C ALA A 203 15.97 -5.27 3.95
N ALA A 204 15.39 -4.13 3.55
CA ALA A 204 14.32 -3.48 4.29
C ALA A 204 13.05 -4.35 4.34
N ARG A 205 12.67 -4.99 3.23
CA ARG A 205 11.51 -5.89 3.16
C ARG A 205 11.70 -7.14 4.02
N VAL A 206 12.89 -7.76 3.98
CA VAL A 206 13.24 -8.89 4.86
C VAL A 206 13.26 -8.46 6.32
N GLY A 207 13.79 -7.27 6.62
CA GLY A 207 13.79 -6.70 7.97
C GLY A 207 12.37 -6.49 8.50
N PHE A 208 11.47 -5.96 7.66
CA PHE A 208 10.07 -5.76 7.98
C PHE A 208 9.36 -7.09 8.26
N ASP A 209 9.52 -8.10 7.40
CA ASP A 209 8.95 -9.44 7.59
C ASP A 209 9.45 -10.11 8.89
N SER A 210 10.76 -10.03 9.15
CA SER A 210 11.36 -10.54 10.38
C SER A 210 10.81 -9.83 11.61
N LYS A 211 10.60 -8.50 11.53
CA LYS A 211 10.05 -7.73 12.64
C LYS A 211 8.58 -8.08 12.88
N LEU A 212 7.76 -8.18 11.83
CA LEU A 212 6.37 -8.60 11.96
C LEU A 212 6.27 -10.01 12.56
N SER A 213 7.15 -10.93 12.16
CA SER A 213 7.22 -12.28 12.75
C SER A 213 7.48 -12.25 14.26
N GLU A 214 8.42 -11.41 14.71
CA GLU A 214 8.71 -11.20 16.14
C GLU A 214 7.51 -10.62 16.90
N LEU A 215 6.85 -9.61 16.33
CA LEU A 215 5.68 -8.98 16.93
C LEU A 215 4.46 -9.92 16.96
N LYS A 216 4.35 -10.80 15.97
CA LYS A 216 3.33 -11.85 15.91
C LYS A 216 3.46 -12.86 17.05
N VAL A 217 4.69 -13.30 17.35
CA VAL A 217 4.96 -14.12 18.55
C VAL A 217 4.56 -13.39 19.84
N SER A 218 4.64 -12.05 19.85
CA SER A 218 4.20 -11.20 20.96
C SER A 218 2.68 -10.90 20.97
N GLY A 219 1.92 -11.50 20.05
CA GLY A 219 0.47 -11.44 19.98
C GLY A 219 -0.10 -10.35 19.07
N LEU A 220 0.72 -9.67 18.26
CA LEU A 220 0.24 -8.69 17.29
C LEU A 220 -0.14 -9.36 15.95
N ALA A 221 -1.32 -9.07 15.42
CA ALA A 221 -1.69 -9.42 14.05
C ALA A 221 -1.70 -8.17 13.18
N TYR A 222 -1.04 -8.24 12.03
CA TYR A 222 -0.91 -7.16 11.07
C TYR A 222 -1.65 -7.53 9.78
N PHE A 223 -2.70 -6.78 9.47
CA PHE A 223 -3.55 -6.94 8.28
C PHE A 223 -3.22 -5.85 7.28
N VAL A 224 -3.10 -6.23 6.01
CA VAL A 224 -2.77 -5.30 4.93
C VAL A 224 -3.67 -5.52 3.72
N ALA A 225 -4.05 -4.43 3.06
CA ALA A 225 -4.78 -4.49 1.79
C ALA A 225 -3.92 -5.07 0.65
N ALA A 226 -4.46 -6.03 -0.11
CA ALA A 226 -3.77 -6.66 -1.25
C ALA A 226 -3.44 -5.69 -2.38
N GLY A 227 -4.19 -4.59 -2.51
CA GLY A 227 -4.02 -3.59 -3.55
C GLY A 227 -5.13 -3.63 -4.61
N ASN A 228 -5.30 -2.49 -5.28
CA ASN A 228 -6.37 -2.24 -6.26
C ASN A 228 -5.83 -2.19 -7.72
N ASP A 229 -4.59 -2.64 -7.93
CA ASP A 229 -3.86 -2.41 -9.18
C ASP A 229 -4.10 -3.51 -10.24
N ALA A 230 -4.98 -4.49 -9.99
CA ALA A 230 -5.24 -5.57 -10.97
C ALA A 230 -5.83 -5.04 -12.29
N LYS A 231 -6.67 -3.99 -12.22
CA LYS A 231 -7.18 -3.32 -13.42
C LYS A 231 -6.06 -2.60 -14.17
N VAL A 232 -5.15 -1.94 -13.45
CA VAL A 232 -3.99 -1.27 -14.04
C VAL A 232 -3.14 -2.28 -14.80
N LEU A 233 -2.84 -3.45 -14.20
CA LEU A 233 -2.11 -4.52 -14.88
C LEU A 233 -2.78 -4.93 -16.20
N LYS A 234 -4.10 -5.19 -16.18
CA LYS A 234 -4.87 -5.56 -17.38
C LYS A 234 -4.84 -4.47 -18.44
N ASP A 235 -4.94 -3.21 -18.05
CA ASP A 235 -4.91 -2.09 -18.99
C ASP A 235 -3.51 -1.91 -19.60
N LEU A 236 -2.43 -2.07 -18.83
CA LEU A 236 -1.05 -2.08 -19.34
C LEU A 236 -0.83 -3.24 -20.33
N GLN A 237 -1.32 -4.44 -20.00
CA GLN A 237 -1.24 -5.60 -20.91
C GLN A 237 -2.00 -5.37 -22.23
N ARG A 238 -3.18 -4.72 -22.17
CA ARG A 238 -3.96 -4.36 -23.37
C ARG A 238 -3.24 -3.34 -24.26
N LEU A 239 -2.41 -2.49 -23.68
CA LEU A 239 -1.52 -1.58 -24.40
C LEU A 239 -0.30 -2.29 -25.02
N GLY A 240 -0.17 -3.61 -24.83
CA GLY A 240 0.94 -4.40 -25.36
C GLY A 240 2.20 -4.36 -24.50
N LEU A 241 2.13 -3.76 -23.30
CA LEU A 241 3.25 -3.73 -22.37
C LEU A 241 3.48 -5.10 -21.74
N LYS A 242 4.74 -5.44 -21.54
CA LYS A 242 5.17 -6.65 -20.85
C LYS A 242 5.26 -6.35 -19.37
N VAL A 243 4.19 -6.67 -18.65
CA VAL A 243 4.11 -6.47 -17.20
C VAL A 243 4.08 -7.80 -16.49
N ALA A 244 4.99 -7.98 -15.55
CA ALA A 244 5.02 -9.13 -14.67
C ALA A 244 3.98 -8.97 -13.56
N ASP A 245 3.38 -10.07 -13.11
CA ASP A 245 2.34 -10.06 -12.07
C ASP A 245 2.85 -9.41 -10.78
N SER A 246 4.13 -9.61 -10.43
CA SER A 246 4.74 -9.00 -9.23
C SER A 246 4.85 -7.49 -9.22
N LEU A 247 4.58 -6.83 -10.33
CA LEU A 247 4.52 -5.38 -10.41
C LEU A 247 3.40 -4.79 -9.53
N VAL A 248 2.30 -5.52 -9.35
CA VAL A 248 1.13 -5.06 -8.59
C VAL A 248 1.09 -5.57 -7.15
N HIS A 249 2.07 -6.36 -6.72
CA HIS A 249 2.13 -6.84 -5.34
C HIS A 249 2.61 -5.72 -4.41
N GLY A 250 2.05 -5.69 -3.21
CA GLY A 250 2.43 -4.73 -2.18
C GLY A 250 3.82 -4.99 -1.60
N LEU A 251 4.62 -3.95 -1.38
CA LEU A 251 5.88 -4.06 -0.64
C LEU A 251 5.70 -4.56 0.80
N ASN A 252 4.56 -4.24 1.42
CA ASN A 252 4.17 -4.67 2.76
C ASN A 252 3.35 -5.97 2.77
N SER A 253 3.13 -6.59 1.61
CA SER A 253 2.65 -7.98 1.50
C SER A 253 3.84 -8.90 1.70
N VAL A 254 4.07 -9.30 2.95
CA VAL A 254 5.17 -10.18 3.35
C VAL A 254 4.60 -11.39 4.10
N PRO A 255 5.30 -12.54 4.17
CA PRO A 255 4.77 -13.76 4.78
C PRO A 255 4.22 -13.62 6.21
N ALA A 256 4.75 -12.70 7.01
CA ALA A 256 4.27 -12.45 8.37
C ALA A 256 3.00 -11.56 8.44
N ALA A 257 2.63 -10.89 7.35
CA ALA A 257 1.40 -10.11 7.24
C ALA A 257 0.20 -11.00 6.89
N VAL A 258 -1.01 -10.51 7.19
CA VAL A 258 -2.26 -11.09 6.67
C VAL A 258 -2.75 -10.20 5.54
N VAL A 259 -2.64 -10.67 4.30
CA VAL A 259 -2.98 -9.90 3.11
C VAL A 259 -4.43 -10.15 2.72
N VAL A 260 -5.20 -9.06 2.56
CA VAL A 260 -6.65 -9.11 2.37
C VAL A 260 -7.03 -8.57 0.98
N GLY A 261 -7.62 -9.44 0.17
CA GLY A 261 -8.25 -9.08 -1.10
C GLY A 261 -9.71 -8.65 -0.94
N ALA A 262 -10.30 -8.15 -2.01
CA ALA A 262 -11.69 -7.71 -2.06
C ALA A 262 -12.51 -8.56 -3.02
N PHE A 263 -13.73 -8.91 -2.63
CA PHE A 263 -14.74 -9.45 -3.53
C PHE A 263 -15.92 -8.48 -3.69
N ASP A 264 -16.67 -8.68 -4.77
CA ASP A 264 -17.93 -8.03 -5.08
C ASP A 264 -19.05 -9.03 -4.76
N ASP A 265 -19.90 -8.68 -3.79
CA ASP A 265 -21.01 -9.51 -3.31
C ASP A 265 -22.31 -9.30 -4.12
N LYS A 266 -22.22 -8.52 -5.21
CA LYS A 266 -23.32 -8.14 -6.11
C LYS A 266 -24.48 -7.42 -5.42
N GLY A 267 -24.38 -7.13 -4.12
CA GLY A 267 -25.48 -6.67 -3.29
C GLY A 267 -26.67 -7.63 -3.26
N THR A 268 -26.47 -8.92 -3.54
CA THR A 268 -27.56 -9.93 -3.53
C THR A 268 -27.44 -10.87 -2.32
N ALA A 269 -28.51 -11.59 -2.03
CA ALA A 269 -28.48 -12.64 -1.00
C ALA A 269 -27.90 -13.96 -1.53
N ASP A 270 -27.71 -14.09 -2.85
CA ASP A 270 -27.22 -15.29 -3.50
C ASP A 270 -25.69 -15.26 -3.55
N THR A 271 -25.03 -15.98 -2.67
CA THR A 271 -23.56 -16.00 -2.62
C THR A 271 -22.89 -16.72 -3.79
N SER A 272 -23.67 -17.31 -4.71
CA SER A 272 -23.13 -18.01 -5.88
C SER A 272 -22.72 -17.10 -7.03
N ASP A 273 -23.14 -15.83 -7.02
CA ASP A 273 -22.73 -14.80 -7.99
C ASP A 273 -21.59 -13.89 -7.50
N ASP A 274 -21.14 -14.10 -6.26
CA ASP A 274 -19.98 -13.43 -5.68
C ASP A 274 -18.71 -13.75 -6.47
N GLU A 275 -17.95 -12.71 -6.80
CA GLU A 275 -16.69 -12.85 -7.51
C GLU A 275 -15.62 -11.92 -6.94
N LEU A 276 -14.36 -12.29 -7.13
CA LEU A 276 -13.25 -11.41 -6.80
C LEU A 276 -13.42 -10.07 -7.54
N ALA A 277 -13.30 -8.96 -6.81
CA ALA A 277 -13.49 -7.64 -7.37
C ALA A 277 -12.45 -7.39 -8.47
N SER A 278 -12.88 -6.79 -9.59
CA SER A 278 -12.03 -6.63 -10.78
C SER A 278 -10.74 -5.83 -10.56
N PHE A 279 -10.69 -5.00 -9.52
CA PHE A 279 -9.52 -4.23 -9.10
C PHE A 279 -8.62 -4.99 -8.12
N SER A 280 -9.13 -6.00 -7.40
CA SER A 280 -8.38 -6.70 -6.36
C SER A 280 -7.23 -7.49 -6.97
N VAL A 281 -6.03 -7.28 -6.46
CA VAL A 281 -4.84 -8.06 -6.86
C VAL A 281 -5.05 -9.53 -6.49
N GLN A 282 -4.85 -10.41 -7.47
CA GLN A 282 -4.75 -11.85 -7.27
C GLN A 282 -3.28 -12.19 -7.02
N HIS A 283 -2.93 -12.54 -5.79
CA HIS A 283 -1.57 -12.94 -5.45
C HIS A 283 -1.59 -14.17 -4.54
N PRO A 284 -0.63 -15.13 -4.68
CA PRO A 284 -0.50 -16.25 -3.75
C PRO A 284 -0.31 -15.88 -2.27
N GLU A 285 0.07 -14.64 -1.94
CA GLU A 285 0.14 -14.17 -0.55
C GLU A 285 -1.19 -13.64 -0.02
N VAL A 286 -2.27 -13.56 -0.82
CA VAL A 286 -3.59 -13.22 -0.28
C VAL A 286 -4.06 -14.34 0.65
N ASP A 287 -4.36 -14.00 1.90
CA ASP A 287 -4.79 -14.95 2.92
C ASP A 287 -6.32 -15.04 3.03
N PHE A 288 -7.00 -13.92 2.82
CA PHE A 288 -8.46 -13.80 2.94
C PHE A 288 -9.01 -12.85 1.87
N VAL A 289 -10.28 -13.05 1.52
CA VAL A 289 -11.08 -12.03 0.83
C VAL A 289 -12.27 -11.62 1.69
N ALA A 290 -12.63 -10.34 1.63
CA ALA A 290 -13.82 -9.79 2.28
C ALA A 290 -14.57 -8.85 1.32
N PRO A 291 -15.84 -8.48 1.60
CA PRO A 291 -16.54 -7.50 0.79
C PRO A 291 -15.72 -6.22 0.68
N GLY A 292 -15.47 -5.79 -0.55
CA GLY A 292 -14.75 -4.55 -0.82
C GLY A 292 -15.38 -3.74 -1.93
N THR A 293 -16.59 -4.09 -2.37
CA THR A 293 -17.37 -3.35 -3.37
C THR A 293 -18.73 -3.03 -2.76
N GLY A 294 -19.31 -1.87 -3.08
CA GLY A 294 -20.66 -1.54 -2.63
C GLY A 294 -20.75 -1.23 -1.13
N ILE A 295 -19.65 -0.82 -0.49
CA ILE A 295 -19.60 -0.65 0.96
C ILE A 295 -20.37 0.61 1.37
N ASP A 296 -21.53 0.44 1.99
CA ASP A 296 -22.32 1.54 2.53
C ASP A 296 -21.83 1.96 3.92
N LEU A 297 -21.29 3.17 3.98
CA LEU A 297 -20.85 3.81 5.22
C LEU A 297 -21.90 4.78 5.80
N GLY A 298 -23.10 4.86 5.21
CA GLY A 298 -24.19 5.74 5.65
C GLY A 298 -24.05 7.17 5.14
N MET A 299 -23.28 7.36 4.07
CA MET A 299 -22.89 8.67 3.55
C MET A 299 -23.47 8.95 2.16
N GLY A 300 -24.39 8.10 1.68
CA GLY A 300 -25.05 8.24 0.38
C GLY A 300 -24.18 7.87 -0.82
N THR A 301 -22.91 7.49 -0.60
CA THR A 301 -22.01 6.91 -1.60
C THR A 301 -21.57 5.52 -1.17
N LEU A 302 -21.43 4.64 -2.16
CA LEU A 302 -20.88 3.30 -1.97
C LEU A 302 -19.38 3.35 -2.23
N GLU A 303 -18.61 2.78 -1.33
CA GLU A 303 -17.15 2.72 -1.44
C GLU A 303 -16.69 1.40 -2.06
N ALA A 304 -15.51 1.43 -2.69
CA ALA A 304 -14.88 0.24 -3.26
C ALA A 304 -13.35 0.27 -3.11
N GLY A 305 -12.77 -0.87 -2.76
CA GLY A 305 -11.34 -1.07 -2.59
C GLY A 305 -10.98 -2.15 -1.59
N THR A 306 -9.80 -2.75 -1.74
CA THR A 306 -9.23 -3.67 -0.73
C THR A 306 -9.05 -2.98 0.63
N SER A 307 -8.90 -1.65 0.65
CA SER A 307 -8.87 -0.83 1.86
C SER A 307 -10.12 -0.95 2.74
N PHE A 308 -11.28 -1.30 2.16
CA PHE A 308 -12.53 -1.52 2.90
C PHE A 308 -12.76 -3.00 3.26
N ALA A 309 -12.11 -3.92 2.55
CA ALA A 309 -12.12 -5.34 2.86
C ALA A 309 -11.21 -5.68 4.06
N THR A 310 -9.99 -5.14 4.10
CA THR A 310 -9.02 -5.35 5.19
C THR A 310 -9.58 -5.12 6.60
N PRO A 311 -10.26 -3.98 6.90
CA PRO A 311 -10.79 -3.74 8.24
C PRO A 311 -11.89 -4.75 8.65
N MET A 312 -12.60 -5.38 7.71
CA MET A 312 -13.59 -6.41 8.05
C MET A 312 -12.92 -7.68 8.57
N VAL A 313 -11.84 -8.11 7.93
CA VAL A 313 -11.03 -9.25 8.39
C VAL A 313 -10.38 -8.94 9.73
N ALA A 314 -9.78 -7.75 9.87
CA ALA A 314 -9.16 -7.30 11.12
C ALA A 314 -10.17 -7.24 12.28
N LEU A 315 -11.38 -6.73 12.02
CA LEU A 315 -12.48 -6.72 12.97
C LEU A 315 -12.86 -8.13 13.41
N ARG A 316 -13.05 -9.04 12.45
CA ARG A 316 -13.48 -10.41 12.76
C ARG A 316 -12.41 -11.15 13.57
N TYR A 317 -11.14 -10.96 13.22
CA TYR A 317 -10.01 -11.42 14.03
C TYR A 317 -10.06 -10.86 15.46
N GLU A 318 -10.24 -9.54 15.62
CA GLU A 318 -10.28 -8.89 16.91
C GLU A 318 -11.44 -9.40 17.80
N GLN A 319 -12.62 -9.62 17.21
CA GLN A 319 -13.75 -10.24 17.90
C GLN A 319 -13.43 -11.65 18.38
N THR A 320 -12.77 -12.47 17.54
CA THR A 320 -12.33 -13.82 17.92
C THR A 320 -11.27 -13.76 19.03
N ARG A 321 -10.29 -12.86 18.93
CA ARG A 321 -9.26 -12.63 19.95
C ARG A 321 -9.86 -12.27 21.31
N ARG A 322 -10.92 -11.45 21.33
CA ARG A 322 -11.62 -11.08 22.58
C ARG A 322 -12.33 -12.27 23.23
N ARG A 323 -12.90 -13.18 22.41
CA ARG A 323 -13.52 -14.42 22.91
C ARG A 323 -12.49 -15.44 23.39
N GLU A 324 -11.32 -15.45 22.75
CA GLU A 324 -10.27 -16.46 22.95
C GLU A 324 -8.90 -15.81 23.23
N PRO A 325 -8.76 -15.05 24.33
CA PRO A 325 -7.58 -14.20 24.57
C PRO A 325 -6.28 -14.96 24.83
N SER A 326 -6.36 -16.27 25.10
CA SER A 326 -5.19 -17.14 25.32
C SER A 326 -4.62 -17.75 24.04
N LYS A 327 -5.34 -17.68 22.91
CA LYS A 327 -4.87 -18.24 21.63
C LYS A 327 -3.81 -17.32 21.00
N SER A 328 -2.82 -17.93 20.34
CA SER A 328 -1.86 -17.19 19.54
C SER A 328 -2.52 -16.60 18.29
N PRO A 329 -1.92 -15.57 17.65
CA PRO A 329 -2.43 -15.05 16.39
C PRO A 329 -2.64 -16.11 15.32
N GLU A 330 -1.74 -17.09 15.19
CA GLU A 330 -1.89 -18.20 14.24
C GLU A 330 -3.11 -19.08 14.56
N GLY A 331 -3.32 -19.40 15.84
CA GLY A 331 -4.50 -20.16 16.27
C GLY A 331 -5.79 -19.42 15.98
N LEU A 332 -5.82 -18.10 16.20
CA LEU A 332 -6.96 -17.24 15.92
C LEU A 332 -7.23 -17.10 14.41
N LEU A 333 -6.19 -16.97 13.59
CA LEU A 333 -6.31 -16.93 12.12
C LEU A 333 -6.79 -18.28 11.56
N GLY A 334 -6.32 -19.40 12.12
CA GLY A 334 -6.80 -20.74 11.77
C GLY A 334 -8.27 -20.94 12.10
N GLU A 335 -8.73 -20.45 13.26
CA GLU A 335 -10.15 -20.46 13.63
C GLU A 335 -10.98 -19.56 12.74
N LEU A 336 -10.47 -18.36 12.41
CA LEU A 336 -11.12 -17.46 11.46
C LEU A 336 -11.32 -18.17 10.11
N ALA A 337 -10.26 -18.75 9.54
CA ALA A 337 -10.32 -19.46 8.26
C ALA A 337 -11.26 -20.67 8.28
N ALA A 338 -11.31 -21.42 9.39
CA ALA A 338 -12.21 -22.56 9.55
C ALA A 338 -13.69 -22.16 9.64
N GLY A 339 -13.97 -20.92 10.09
CA GLY A 339 -15.32 -20.35 10.15
C GLY A 339 -15.74 -19.56 8.91
N CYS A 340 -14.88 -19.47 7.88
CA CYS A 340 -15.17 -18.77 6.63
C CYS A 340 -15.89 -19.66 5.62
N ASP A 341 -16.61 -19.03 4.69
CA ASP A 341 -17.07 -19.68 3.46
C ASP A 341 -15.90 -19.91 2.49
N TRP A 342 -16.09 -20.84 1.56
CA TRP A 342 -15.07 -21.23 0.58
C TRP A 342 -15.68 -21.50 -0.80
N PRO A 343 -14.97 -21.11 -1.87
CA PRO A 343 -14.42 -19.78 -2.19
C PRO A 343 -15.38 -19.00 -3.11
N VAL A 344 -15.20 -17.67 -3.27
CA VAL A 344 -15.87 -16.89 -4.33
C VAL A 344 -15.26 -17.14 -5.71
N GLN A 345 -15.98 -16.86 -6.79
CA GLN A 345 -15.45 -17.00 -8.15
C GLN A 345 -14.17 -16.16 -8.34
N GLY A 346 -13.11 -16.77 -8.86
CA GLY A 346 -11.84 -16.09 -9.09
C GLY A 346 -10.95 -15.92 -7.85
N SER A 347 -11.30 -16.56 -6.73
CA SER A 347 -10.47 -16.66 -5.53
C SER A 347 -10.31 -18.13 -5.10
N LEU A 348 -9.22 -18.45 -4.41
CA LEU A 348 -8.98 -19.77 -3.80
C LEU A 348 -8.82 -19.67 -2.28
N VAL A 349 -9.09 -18.50 -1.70
CA VAL A 349 -8.82 -18.19 -0.29
C VAL A 349 -10.14 -18.05 0.49
N PRO A 350 -10.12 -18.24 1.82
CA PRO A 350 -11.33 -18.14 2.63
C PRO A 350 -11.99 -16.74 2.55
N VAL A 351 -13.31 -16.75 2.64
CA VAL A 351 -14.18 -15.58 2.49
C VAL A 351 -14.70 -15.14 3.87
N VAL A 352 -14.32 -13.94 4.30
CA VAL A 352 -14.83 -13.33 5.52
C VAL A 352 -16.06 -12.49 5.18
N ARG A 353 -17.22 -12.92 5.66
CA ARG A 353 -18.48 -12.18 5.55
C ARG A 353 -18.79 -11.38 6.84
N PRO A 354 -19.60 -10.31 6.76
CA PRO A 354 -19.98 -9.46 7.89
C PRO A 354 -20.65 -10.21 9.06
#